data_AF-H2CZ26-F1
#
_entry.id   AF-H2CZ26-F1
#
_cell.length_a   1.000
_cell.length_b   1.000
_cell.length_c   1.000
_cell.angle_alpha   90.00
_cell.angle_beta   90.00
_cell.angle_gamma   90.00
#
_symmetry.space_group_name_H-M   'P 1'
#
loop_
_entity.id
_entity.type
_entity.pdbx_description
1 polymer ?
#
loop_
_entity_poly.entity_id
_entity_poly.type
_entity_poly.pdbx_seq_one_letter_code
_entity_poly.pdbx_strand_id
1 'polypeptide(L)' 'MKGTTPTDKQFYDALSPDLKRQVDNQRLAAQRKAAYAEQLKRARDQDDSAPVWAEGAKARDSTPPPRM' A
#
# COMPACT_ATOMS: atom_id res chain seq x y z
N MET A 1 -18.77 24.51 -25.14
CA MET A 1 -17.77 25.28 -24.35
C MET A 1 -16.48 24.48 -24.35
N LYS A 2 -15.38 24.99 -24.95
CA LYS A 2 -14.06 24.34 -24.83
C LYS A 2 -13.64 24.48 -23.36
N GLY A 3 -13.37 23.36 -22.69
CA GLY A 3 -13.09 23.33 -21.27
C GLY A 3 -11.95 24.29 -20.92
N THR A 4 -12.21 25.20 -19.99
CA THR A 4 -11.22 26.14 -19.44
C THR A 4 -10.30 25.46 -18.43
N THR A 5 -10.30 24.13 -18.37
CA THR A 5 -9.45 23.37 -17.44
C THR A 5 -8.03 23.40 -17.99
N PRO A 6 -7.10 24.12 -17.34
CA PRO A 6 -5.71 24.09 -17.75
C PRO A 6 -5.18 22.67 -17.62
N THR A 7 -4.32 22.27 -18.55
CA THR A 7 -3.58 21.01 -18.41
C THR A 7 -2.71 21.05 -17.16
N ASP A 8 -2.38 19.89 -16.59
CA ASP A 8 -1.54 19.80 -15.39
C ASP A 8 -0.21 20.57 -15.54
N LYS A 9 0.35 20.56 -16.76
CA LYS A 9 1.55 21.33 -17.10
C LYS A 9 1.28 22.84 -17.06
N GLN A 10 0.19 23.31 -17.67
CA GLN A 10 -0.18 24.73 -17.65
C GLN A 10 -0.51 25.21 -16.23
N PHE A 11 -1.18 24.38 -15.44
CA PHE A 11 -1.45 24.65 -14.03
C PHE A 11 -0.15 24.79 -13.24
N TYR A 12 0.76 23.83 -13.37
CA TYR A 12 2.05 23.87 -12.68
C TYR A 12 2.89 25.06 -13.14
N ASP A 13 2.95 25.34 -14.44
CA ASP A 13 3.74 26.46 -14.98
C ASP A 13 3.24 27.82 -14.49
N ALA A 14 1.93 27.97 -14.25
CA ALA A 14 1.31 29.17 -13.68
C ALA A 14 1.55 29.37 -12.17
N LEU A 15 2.08 28.36 -11.46
CA LEU A 15 2.39 28.49 -10.03
C LEU A 15 3.60 29.40 -9.79
N SER A 16 3.57 30.10 -8.66
CA SER A 16 4.73 30.84 -8.17
C SER A 16 5.89 29.89 -7.82
N PRO A 17 7.14 30.37 -7.80
CA PRO A 17 8.31 29.52 -7.51
C PRO A 17 8.23 28.81 -6.15
N ASP A 18 7.60 29.43 -5.14
CA ASP A 18 7.42 28.84 -3.82
C ASP A 18 6.43 27.66 -3.84
N LEU A 19 5.29 27.85 -4.51
CA LEU A 19 4.28 26.80 -4.68
C LEU A 19 4.82 25.61 -5.49
N LYS A 20 5.65 25.87 -6.52
CA LYS A 20 6.33 24.80 -7.28
C LYS A 20 7.18 23.93 -6.36
N ARG A 21 8.00 24.54 -5.49
CA ARG A 21 8.82 23.81 -4.51
C ARG A 21 7.97 22.97 -3.55
N GLN A 22 6.84 23.49 -3.09
CA GLN A 22 5.94 22.73 -2.22
C GLN A 22 5.34 21.52 -2.94
N VAL A 23 4.86 21.69 -4.18
CA VAL A 23 4.34 20.60 -5.00
C VAL A 23 5.42 19.56 -5.29
N ASP A 24 6.65 19.98 -5.58
CA ASP A 24 7.76 19.05 -5.81
C ASP A 24 8.12 18.27 -4.55
N ASN A 25 8.15 18.93 -3.38
CA ASN A 25 8.37 18.26 -2.10
C ASN A 25 7.27 17.23 -1.82
N GLN A 26 6.01 17.55 -2.12
CA GLN A 26 4.90 16.59 -1.98
C GLN A 26 5.03 15.43 -2.95
N ARG A 27 5.40 15.67 -4.21
CA ARG A 27 5.64 14.61 -5.21
C ARG A 27 6.77 13.68 -4.78
N LEU A 28 7.86 14.23 -4.26
CA LEU A 28 8.98 13.46 -3.70
C LEU A 28 8.54 12.64 -2.48
N ALA A 29 7.76 13.23 -1.57
CA ALA A 29 7.23 12.52 -0.41
C ALA A 29 6.26 11.39 -0.82
N ALA A 30 5.43 11.62 -1.84
CA ALA A 30 4.51 10.62 -2.38
C ALA A 30 5.27 9.45 -3.03
N GLN A 31 6.34 9.70 -3.79
CA GLN A 31 7.18 8.62 -4.34
C GLN A 31 7.82 7.77 -3.24
N ARG A 32 8.33 8.40 -2.17
CA ARG A 32 8.88 7.67 -1.00
C ARG A 32 7.81 6.81 -0.31
N LYS A 33 6.60 7.33 -0.16
CA LYS A 33 5.47 6.58 0.42
C LYS A 33 5.01 5.43 -0.47
N ALA A 34 5.01 5.60 -1.80
CA ALA A 34 4.63 4.54 -2.73
C ALA A 34 5.58 3.34 -2.65
N ALA A 35 6.90 3.59 -2.57
CA ALA A 35 7.89 2.53 -2.37
C ALA A 35 7.68 1.76 -1.06
N TYR A 36 7.28 2.46 0.02
CA TYR A 36 6.96 1.82 1.30
C TYR A 36 5.62 1.07 1.27
N ALA A 37 4.62 1.59 0.55
CA ALA A 37 3.33 0.95 0.40
C ALA A 37 3.43 -0.38 -0.37
N GLU A 38 4.33 -0.48 -1.37
CA GLU A 38 4.57 -1.75 -2.06
C GLU A 38 5.18 -2.81 -1.13
N GLN A 39 6.07 -2.42 -0.22
CA GLN A 39 6.64 -3.33 0.79
C GLN A 39 5.56 -3.80 1.76
N LEU A 40 4.72 -2.90 2.26
CA LEU A 40 3.58 -3.24 3.13
C LEU A 40 2.57 -4.14 2.43
N LYS A 41 2.26 -3.88 1.15
CA LYS A 41 1.35 -4.72 0.37
C LYS A 41 1.91 -6.14 0.22
N ARG A 42 3.20 -6.27 -0.11
CA ARG A 42 3.87 -7.58 -0.17
C ARG A 42 3.83 -8.32 1.17
N ALA A 43 4.04 -7.62 2.28
CA ALA A 43 3.96 -8.23 3.61
C ALA A 43 2.53 -8.72 3.93
N ARG A 44 1.51 -7.92 3.59
CA ARG A 44 0.09 -8.30 3.79
C ARG A 44 -0.31 -9.51 2.95
N ASP A 45 0.10 -9.56 1.69
CA ASP A 45 -0.23 -10.69 0.80
C ASP A 45 0.46 -12.01 1.22
N GLN A 46 1.54 -11.96 2.02
CA GLN A 46 2.19 -13.16 2.56
C GLN A 46 1.57 -13.69 3.86
N ASP A 47 0.81 -12.87 4.60
CA ASP A 47 0.19 -13.28 5.87
C ASP A 47 -1.07 -14.15 5.68
N ASP A 48 -1.71 -14.10 4.50
CA ASP A 48 -2.87 -14.94 4.16
C ASP A 48 -2.49 -16.42 3.92
N SER A 49 -1.19 -16.73 3.82
CA SER A 49 -0.67 -18.10 3.87
C SER A 49 -0.25 -18.40 5.30
N ALA A 50 -1.16 -19.00 6.09
CA ALA A 50 -0.84 -19.46 7.43
C ALA A 50 0.50 -20.24 7.42
N PRO A 51 1.42 -19.97 8.35
CA PRO A 51 2.69 -20.68 8.39
C PRO A 51 2.46 -22.19 8.48
N VAL A 52 3.29 -23.00 7.81
CA VAL A 52 3.17 -24.48 7.75
C VAL A 52 3.07 -25.12 9.15
N TRP A 53 3.60 -24.48 10.20
CA TRP A 53 3.49 -24.97 11.58
C TRP A 53 2.09 -24.78 12.21
N ALA A 54 1.26 -23.87 11.72
CA ALA A 54 -0.11 -23.66 12.20
C ALA A 54 -1.05 -24.81 11.78
N GLU A 55 -0.75 -25.51 10.69
CA GLU A 55 -1.52 -26.66 10.22
C GLU A 55 -1.41 -27.86 11.18
N GLY A 56 -0.22 -28.07 11.77
CA GLY A 56 0.03 -29.16 12.73
C GLY A 56 -0.69 -29.00 14.07
N ALA A 57 -1.12 -27.80 14.46
CA ALA A 57 -1.83 -27.55 15.72
C ALA A 57 -3.28 -28.07 15.69
N LYS A 58 -3.98 -27.92 14.55
CA LYS A 58 -5.38 -28.38 14.40
C LYS A 58 -5.53 -29.90 14.37
N ALA A 59 -4.51 -30.62 13.88
CA ALA A 59 -4.53 -32.08 13.82
C ALA A 59 -4.50 -32.75 15.21
N ARG A 60 -3.93 -32.07 16.21
CA ARG A 60 -3.76 -32.62 17.57
C ARG A 60 -5.05 -32.55 18.41
N ASP A 61 -5.89 -31.54 18.14
CA ASP A 61 -7.18 -31.34 18.82
C ASP A 61 -8.30 -32.24 18.29
N SER A 62 -8.10 -32.94 17.18
CA SER A 62 -9.12 -33.79 16.55
C SER A 62 -9.11 -35.24 17.06
N THR A 63 -8.37 -35.56 18.13
CA THR A 63 -8.30 -36.92 18.69
C THR A 63 -9.58 -37.20 19.49
N PRO A 64 -10.46 -38.14 19.06
CA PRO A 64 -11.67 -38.45 19.81
C PRO A 64 -11.31 -39.10 21.15
N PRO A 65 -12.03 -38.82 22.25
CA PRO A 65 -11.75 -39.46 23.52
C PRO A 65 -11.94 -40.98 23.42
N PRO A 66 -11.11 -41.79 24.12
CA PRO A 66 -11.24 -43.23 24.11
C PRO A 66 -12.62 -43.63 24.66
N ARG A 67 -13.36 -44.43 23.89
CA ARG A 67 -14.63 -45.01 24.33
C ARG A 67 -14.34 -45.97 25.49
N MET A 68 -14.87 -45.66 26.69
CA MET A 68 -15.08 -46.62 27.76
C MET A 68 -16.49 -47.18 27.68
#